data_AF-A0A2Y9R1C0-F1
#
_entry.id   AF-A0A2Y9R1C0-F1
#
_cell.length_a   1.000
_cell.length_b   1.000
_cell.length_c   1.000
_cell.angle_alpha   90.00
_cell.angle_beta   90.00
_cell.angle_gamma   90.00
#
_symmetry.space_group_name_H-M   'P 1'
#
loop_
_entity.id
_entity.type
_entity.pdbx_description
1 polymer ?
#
loop_
_entity_poly.entity_id
_entity_poly.type
_entity_poly.pdbx_seq_one_letter_code
_entity_poly.pdbx_strand_id
1 'polypeptide(L)'
;MTQLLCSGTSSRRHGQRRPRVLKEIRKLQKSTDLLLRKRPFGLLAREVCAIFTRGVDFNWQAQALLALQEAAEAFLVHLFEDAYLLSLHAGRVTLYPKDVQLARRIRGIQEGLG
;
A
#
# COMPACT_ATOMS: atom_id res chain seq x y z
N MET A 1 -62.12 26.91 -2.14
CA MET A 1 -60.81 27.51 -2.46
C MET A 1 -60.05 27.56 -1.14
N THR A 2 -59.00 26.80 -0.84
CA THR A 2 -58.11 25.97 -1.66
C THR A 2 -57.36 25.10 -0.64
N GLN A 3 -57.38 23.78 -0.81
CA GLN A 3 -56.32 22.93 -0.25
C GLN A 3 -55.04 23.26 -1.00
N LEU A 4 -53.90 23.42 -0.33
CA LEU A 4 -52.59 23.20 -0.94
C LEU A 4 -51.65 22.66 0.14
N LEU A 5 -51.35 21.36 -0.03
CA LEU A 5 -50.42 20.55 0.73
C LEU A 5 -48.99 21.11 0.55
N CYS A 6 -48.29 21.39 1.65
CA CYS A 6 -46.84 21.55 1.63
C CYS A 6 -46.20 20.17 1.44
N SER A 7 -45.86 19.87 0.20
CA SER A 7 -45.15 18.69 -0.25
C SER A 7 -43.66 18.79 0.08
N GLY A 8 -43.12 17.67 0.57
CA GLY A 8 -41.71 17.32 0.40
C GLY A 8 -40.77 17.78 1.51
N THR A 9 -40.81 17.12 2.66
CA THR A 9 -39.59 16.93 3.46
C THR A 9 -38.60 16.18 2.58
N SER A 10 -37.67 16.89 1.96
CA SER A 10 -36.50 16.31 1.31
C SER A 10 -35.65 15.67 2.41
N SER A 11 -36.01 14.44 2.77
CA SER A 11 -35.12 13.53 3.47
C SER A 11 -33.86 13.46 2.64
N ARG A 12 -32.84 14.23 3.05
CA ARG A 12 -31.47 14.08 2.57
C ARG A 12 -31.13 12.65 2.88
N ARG A 13 -31.32 11.77 1.89
CA ARG A 13 -30.87 10.39 1.91
C ARG A 13 -29.41 10.49 2.30
N HIS A 14 -29.11 10.10 3.54
CA HIS A 14 -27.76 9.92 4.01
C HIS A 14 -27.21 8.78 3.15
N GLY A 15 -26.73 9.14 1.96
CA GLY A 15 -26.43 8.20 0.91
C GLY A 15 -25.41 7.25 1.48
N GLN A 16 -25.81 5.98 1.62
CA GLN A 16 -24.96 4.87 2.01
C GLN A 16 -23.57 5.11 1.40
N ARG A 17 -22.62 5.52 2.23
CA ARG A 17 -21.20 5.59 1.87
C ARG A 17 -20.81 4.13 1.61
N ARG A 18 -21.01 3.66 0.37
CA ARG A 18 -20.50 2.36 -0.05
C ARG A 18 -19.03 2.33 0.40
N PRO A 19 -18.57 1.30 1.12
CA PRO A 19 -17.23 1.28 1.66
C PRO A 19 -16.25 1.36 0.48
N ARG A 20 -15.69 2.57 0.26
CA ARG A 20 -14.79 2.87 -0.87
C ARG A 20 -13.58 1.94 -0.83
N VAL A 21 -13.15 1.61 0.38
CA VAL A 21 -12.05 0.68 0.69
C VAL A 21 -12.27 -0.70 0.08
N LEU A 22 -13.46 -1.31 0.18
CA LEU A 22 -13.68 -2.64 -0.39
C LEU A 22 -13.63 -2.65 -1.92
N LYS A 23 -14.06 -1.56 -2.57
CA LYS A 23 -13.93 -1.42 -4.02
C LYS A 23 -12.46 -1.24 -4.42
N GLU A 24 -11.71 -0.49 -3.64
CA GLU A 24 -10.29 -0.23 -3.85
C GLU A 24 -9.46 -1.51 -3.69
N ILE A 25 -9.68 -2.28 -2.61
CA ILE A 25 -9.04 -3.58 -2.40
C ILE A 25 -9.27 -4.50 -3.61
N ARG A 26 -10.53 -4.67 -4.04
CA ARG A 26 -10.86 -5.53 -5.20
C ARG A 26 -10.23 -5.03 -6.50
N LYS A 27 -10.11 -3.71 -6.67
CA LYS A 27 -9.47 -3.12 -7.85
C LYS A 27 -7.97 -3.40 -7.82
N LEU A 28 -7.30 -3.11 -6.71
CA LEU A 28 -5.85 -3.26 -6.54
C LEU A 28 -5.41 -4.72 -6.61
N GLN A 29 -6.18 -5.66 -6.06
CA GLN A 29 -5.92 -7.09 -6.15
C GLN A 29 -6.10 -7.66 -7.57
N LYS A 30 -6.85 -6.98 -8.44
CA LYS A 30 -7.07 -7.40 -9.83
C LYS A 30 -6.02 -6.81 -10.78
N SER A 31 -5.50 -5.63 -10.48
CA SER A 31 -4.46 -4.97 -11.28
C SER A 31 -3.07 -5.50 -10.93
N THR A 32 -2.14 -5.40 -11.88
CA THR A 32 -0.72 -5.72 -11.69
C THR A 32 0.18 -4.51 -11.99
N ASP A 33 -0.39 -3.31 -11.94
CA ASP A 33 0.35 -2.07 -12.19
C ASP A 33 1.24 -1.72 -11.00
N LEU A 34 2.41 -1.13 -11.26
CA LEU A 34 3.28 -0.60 -10.22
C LEU A 34 2.58 0.54 -9.45
N LEU A 35 2.61 0.45 -8.13
CA LEU A 35 1.89 1.35 -7.23
C LEU A 35 2.72 2.58 -6.84
N LEU A 36 4.05 2.43 -6.74
CA LEU A 36 4.94 3.54 -6.44
C LEU A 36 5.26 4.34 -7.70
N ARG A 37 5.41 5.66 -7.52
CA ARG A 37 5.83 6.54 -8.61
C ARG A 37 7.29 6.22 -8.97
N LYS A 38 7.55 5.97 -10.26
CA LYS A 38 8.87 5.59 -10.77
C LYS A 38 9.99 6.60 -10.46
N ARG A 39 9.71 7.90 -10.58
CA ARG A 39 10.72 8.96 -10.37
C ARG A 39 11.26 9.02 -8.93
N PRO A 40 10.43 9.15 -7.86
CA PRO A 40 10.95 9.18 -6.50
C PRO A 40 11.62 7.86 -6.12
N PHE A 41 11.12 6.71 -6.58
CA PHE A 41 11.76 5.42 -6.36
C PHE A 41 13.16 5.36 -6.99
N GLY A 42 13.30 5.84 -8.23
CA GLY A 42 14.60 5.90 -8.92
C GLY A 42 15.60 6.86 -8.25
N LEU A 43 15.14 7.95 -7.64
CA LEU A 43 16.00 8.84 -6.85
C LEU A 43 16.48 8.14 -5.57
N LEU A 44 15.58 7.47 -4.84
CA LEU A 44 15.91 6.71 -3.64
C LEU A 44 16.93 5.60 -3.93
N ALA A 45 16.73 4.84 -5.01
CA ALA A 45 17.65 3.77 -5.40
C ALA A 45 19.08 4.30 -5.67
N ARG A 46 19.19 5.47 -6.32
CA ARG A 46 20.48 6.12 -6.58
C ARG A 46 21.11 6.67 -5.30
N GLU A 47 20.33 7.26 -4.42
CA GLU A 47 20.79 7.74 -3.11
C GLU A 47 21.37 6.60 -2.27
N VAL A 48 20.66 5.48 -2.17
CA VAL A 48 21.14 4.28 -1.46
C VAL A 48 22.42 3.73 -2.12
N CYS A 49 22.48 3.70 -3.44
CA CYS A 49 23.67 3.25 -4.17
C CYS A 49 24.90 4.14 -3.91
N ALA A 50 24.71 5.45 -3.77
CA ALA A 50 25.78 6.40 -3.50
C ALA A 50 26.46 6.13 -2.14
N ILE A 51 25.71 5.64 -1.14
CA ILE A 51 26.25 5.24 0.18
C ILE A 51 27.31 4.15 0.04
N PHE A 52 27.11 3.19 -0.87
CA PHE A 52 28.03 2.07 -1.08
C PHE A 52 29.18 2.40 -2.04
N THR A 53 28.99 3.37 -2.93
CA THR A 53 29.93 3.65 -4.02
C THR A 53 30.86 4.83 -3.75
N ARG A 54 30.89 5.36 -2.52
CA ARG A 54 31.80 6.43 -2.07
C ARG A 54 31.87 7.64 -3.02
N GLY A 55 30.73 8.00 -3.61
CA GLY A 55 30.62 9.15 -4.52
C GLY A 55 30.92 8.89 -6.00
N VAL A 56 31.05 7.62 -6.43
CA VAL A 56 31.07 7.28 -7.86
C VAL A 56 29.64 7.16 -8.40
N ASP A 57 29.33 7.95 -9.42
CA ASP A 57 28.02 7.94 -10.08
C ASP A 57 27.90 6.78 -11.07
N PHE A 58 27.05 5.79 -10.75
CA PHE A 58 26.72 4.74 -11.70
C PHE A 58 25.57 5.13 -12.64
N ASN A 59 25.70 4.68 -13.89
CA ASN A 59 24.62 4.74 -14.86
C ASN A 59 23.65 3.58 -14.62
N TRP A 60 22.36 3.88 -14.53
CA TRP A 60 21.31 2.89 -14.30
C TRP A 60 20.56 2.60 -15.59
N GLN A 61 20.44 1.33 -15.93
CA GLN A 61 19.53 0.89 -16.99
C GLN A 61 18.08 1.07 -16.52
N ALA A 62 17.21 1.54 -17.43
CA ALA A 62 15.78 1.69 -17.12
C ALA A 62 15.14 0.37 -16.66
N GLN A 63 15.51 -0.75 -17.31
CA GLN A 63 14.99 -2.08 -16.96
C GLN A 63 15.43 -2.55 -15.57
N ALA A 64 16.65 -2.21 -15.15
CA ALA A 64 17.15 -2.56 -13.82
C ALA A 64 16.35 -1.85 -12.72
N LEU A 65 16.03 -0.56 -12.92
CA LEU A 65 15.19 0.19 -11.98
C LEU A 65 13.76 -0.36 -11.92
N LEU A 66 13.20 -0.80 -13.06
CA LEU A 66 11.87 -1.44 -13.08
C LEU A 66 11.87 -2.77 -12.33
N ALA A 67 12.85 -3.64 -12.59
CA ALA A 67 12.96 -4.93 -11.91
C ALA A 67 13.15 -4.75 -10.38
N LEU A 68 13.96 -3.77 -9.97
CA LEU A 68 14.15 -3.45 -8.56
C LEU A 68 12.86 -2.95 -7.91
N GLN A 69 12.07 -2.13 -8.64
CA GLN A 69 10.77 -1.67 -8.18
C GLN A 69 9.76 -2.81 -8.05
N GLU A 70 9.67 -3.69 -9.04
CA GLU A 70 8.78 -4.86 -9.02
C GLU A 70 9.08 -5.76 -7.82
N ALA A 71 10.37 -6.07 -7.59
CA ALA A 71 10.79 -6.89 -6.45
C ALA A 71 10.47 -6.21 -5.10
N ALA A 72 10.73 -4.91 -4.98
CA ALA A 72 10.47 -4.16 -3.75
C ALA A 72 8.97 -4.08 -3.44
N GLU A 73 8.12 -3.80 -4.43
CA GLU A 73 6.67 -3.75 -4.24
C GLU A 73 6.10 -5.12 -3.90
N ALA A 74 6.53 -6.18 -4.61
CA ALA A 74 6.13 -7.55 -4.30
C ALA A 74 6.49 -7.93 -2.86
N PHE A 75 7.71 -7.61 -2.41
CA PHE A 75 8.15 -7.85 -1.04
C PHE A 75 7.26 -7.14 -0.01
N LEU A 76 6.96 -5.85 -0.23
CA LEU A 76 6.13 -5.06 0.68
C LEU A 76 4.70 -5.58 0.76
N VAL A 77 4.08 -5.96 -0.38
CA VAL A 77 2.72 -6.54 -0.39
C VAL A 77 2.67 -7.81 0.45
N HIS A 78 3.59 -8.76 0.22
CA HIS A 78 3.63 -10.00 1.01
C HIS A 78 3.88 -9.70 2.49
N LEU A 79 4.77 -8.76 2.83
CA LEU A 79 5.03 -8.41 4.24
C LEU A 79 3.78 -7.82 4.92
N PHE A 80 3.01 -7.01 4.21
CA PHE A 80 1.77 -6.45 4.74
C PHE A 80 0.67 -7.50 4.88
N GLU A 81 0.59 -8.49 4.01
CA GLU A 81 -0.34 -9.62 4.13
C GLU A 81 -0.08 -10.39 5.43
N ASP A 82 1.18 -10.76 5.71
CA ASP A 82 1.55 -11.46 6.94
C ASP A 82 1.32 -10.60 8.19
N ALA A 83 1.72 -9.32 8.14
CA ALA A 83 1.49 -8.40 9.25
C ALA A 83 -0.01 -8.19 9.50
N TYR A 84 -0.85 -8.24 8.47
CA TYR A 84 -2.29 -8.13 8.60
C TYR A 84 -2.90 -9.37 9.27
N LEU A 85 -2.41 -10.59 8.97
CA LEU A 85 -2.81 -11.81 9.68
C LEU A 85 -2.52 -11.72 11.18
N LEU A 86 -1.37 -11.14 11.56
CA LEU A 86 -1.03 -10.90 12.96
C LEU A 86 -1.96 -9.86 13.63
N SER A 87 -2.36 -8.82 12.89
CA SER A 87 -3.31 -7.83 13.39
C SER A 87 -4.69 -8.46 13.66
N LEU A 88 -5.13 -9.36 12.77
CA LEU A 88 -6.38 -10.11 12.89
C LEU A 88 -6.30 -11.13 14.04
N HIS A 89 -5.16 -11.79 14.22
CA HIS A 89 -4.91 -12.69 15.35
C HIS A 89 -5.05 -11.97 16.69
N ALA A 90 -4.67 -10.69 16.75
CA ALA A 90 -4.85 -9.84 17.93
C ALA A 90 -6.26 -9.21 18.04
N GLY A 91 -7.25 -9.63 17.24
CA GLY A 91 -8.62 -9.13 17.26
C GLY A 91 -8.79 -7.70 16.72
N ARG A 92 -7.80 -7.16 16.00
CA ARG A 92 -7.82 -5.80 15.44
C ARG A 92 -7.97 -5.85 13.92
N VAL A 93 -8.61 -4.81 13.37
CA VAL A 93 -8.71 -4.60 11.91
C VAL A 93 -7.67 -3.58 11.41
N THR A 94 -7.19 -2.71 12.31
CA THR A 94 -6.14 -1.72 11.98
C THR A 94 -4.76 -2.35 12.19
N LEU A 95 -3.89 -2.20 11.19
CA LEU A 95 -2.51 -2.64 11.22
C LEU A 95 -1.66 -1.66 12.06
N TYR A 96 -0.79 -2.18 12.93
CA TYR A 96 0.13 -1.39 13.74
C TYR A 96 1.60 -1.73 13.46
N PRO A 97 2.54 -0.81 13.78
CA PRO A 97 3.97 -1.06 13.56
C PRO A 97 4.50 -2.33 14.24
N LYS A 98 3.96 -2.68 15.41
CA LYS A 98 4.31 -3.90 16.15
C LYS A 98 3.98 -5.18 15.37
N ASP A 99 2.95 -5.15 14.52
CA ASP A 99 2.53 -6.30 13.72
C ASP A 99 3.55 -6.53 12.58
N VAL A 100 4.02 -5.46 11.95
CA VAL A 100 5.09 -5.52 10.92
C VAL A 100 6.41 -5.98 11.52
N GLN A 101 6.80 -5.42 12.67
CA GLN A 101 8.02 -5.82 13.37
C GLN A 101 8.00 -7.30 13.75
N LEU A 102 6.85 -7.80 14.21
CA LEU A 102 6.66 -9.20 14.54
C LEU A 102 6.71 -10.08 13.29
N ALA A 103 6.07 -9.68 12.19
CA ALA A 103 6.13 -10.40 10.91
C ALA A 103 7.58 -10.55 10.42
N ARG A 104 8.35 -9.45 10.43
CA ARG A 104 9.78 -9.48 10.08
C ARG A 104 10.58 -10.39 11.00
N ARG A 105 10.27 -10.41 12.30
CA ARG A 105 10.95 -11.28 13.27
C ARG A 105 10.67 -12.76 13.04
N ILE A 106 9.42 -13.12 12.69
CA ILE A 106 9.01 -14.51 12.46
C ILE A 106 9.57 -15.04 11.13
N ARG A 107 9.59 -14.21 10.08
CA ARG A 107 10.22 -14.55 8.79
C ARG A 107 11.74 -14.82 8.88
N GLY A 108 12.35 -14.48 10.01
CA GLY A 108 13.77 -14.71 10.23
C GLY A 108 14.67 -13.75 9.46
N ILE A 109 15.97 -14.08 9.45
CA ILE A 109 17.01 -13.17 8.95
C ILE A 109 16.98 -13.07 7.41
N GLN A 110 16.73 -14.19 6.72
CA GLN A 110 16.81 -14.26 5.25
C GLN A 110 15.66 -13.55 4.53
N GLU A 111 14.43 -13.60 5.08
CA GLU A 111 13.25 -13.01 4.43
C GLU A 111 12.69 -11.78 5.16
N GLY A 112 13.06 -11.57 6.43
CA GLY A 112 12.50 -10.50 7.25
C GLY A 112 13.38 -9.27 7.40
N LEU A 113 14.69 -9.45 7.55
CA LEU A 113 15.60 -8.35 7.89
C LEU A 113 16.21 -7.66 6.66
N GLY A 114 16.27 -8.35 5.53
CA GLY A 114 16.99 -7.88 4.33
C GLY A 114 18.47 -8.20 4.43
#